data_AF-A0A2E0HGI2-F1
#
_entry.id   AF-A0A2E0HGI2-F1
#
_cell.length_a   1.000
_cell.length_b   1.000
_cell.length_c   1.000
_cell.angle_alpha   90.00
_cell.angle_beta   90.00
_cell.angle_gamma   90.00
#
_symmetry.space_group_name_H-M   'P 1'
#
loop_
_entity.id
_entity.type
_entity.pdbx_description
1 polymer ?
#
loop_
_entity_poly.entity_id
_entity_poly.type
_entity_poly.pdbx_seq_one_letter_code
_entity_poly.pdbx_strand_id
1 'polypeptide(L)'
;MTNKHEYAEKLKRQLAEWEQDIDRLEAKLDQTQDQYRTQLDQKLTELKSKRAELKQRFEKLEDAAEEAWEDLREGLELAWDSLKLGVLSAKSEFMNEDKQ
;
A
#
# COMPACT_ATOMS: atom_id res chain seq x y z
N MET A 1 -4.22 22.82 -11.95
CA MET A 1 -4.82 21.58 -12.49
C MET A 1 -3.79 20.50 -12.85
N THR A 2 -2.72 20.80 -13.59
CA THR A 2 -1.70 19.80 -14.00
C THR A 2 -1.05 19.08 -12.81
N ASN A 3 -0.63 19.83 -11.78
CA ASN A 3 0.00 19.27 -10.59
C ASN A 3 -0.85 18.22 -9.85
N LYS A 4 -2.18 18.39 -9.79
CA LYS A 4 -3.07 17.45 -9.09
C LYS A 4 -3.21 16.14 -9.85
N HIS A 5 -3.39 16.24 -11.17
CA HIS A 5 -3.52 15.08 -12.03
C HIS A 5 -2.20 14.30 -12.08
N GLU A 6 -1.06 14.98 -12.23
CA GLU A 6 0.25 14.35 -12.18
C GLU A 6 0.54 13.67 -10.83
N TYR A 7 0.14 14.32 -9.73
CA TYR A 7 0.23 13.73 -8.40
C TYR A 7 -0.63 12.47 -8.29
N ALA A 8 -1.90 12.55 -8.69
CA ALA A 8 -2.83 11.42 -8.67
C ALA A 8 -2.32 10.24 -9.50
N GLU A 9 -1.83 10.48 -10.72
CA GLU A 9 -1.26 9.45 -11.59
C GLU A 9 -0.02 8.80 -10.99
N LYS A 10 0.86 9.58 -10.35
CA LYS A 10 2.04 9.04 -9.63
C LYS A 10 1.60 8.09 -8.52
N LEU A 11 0.61 8.48 -7.73
CA LEU A 11 0.09 7.64 -6.65
C LEU A 11 -0.57 6.38 -7.21
N LYS A 12 -1.39 6.46 -8.25
CA LYS A 12 -1.97 5.26 -8.89
C LYS A 12 -0.91 4.25 -9.31
N ARG A 13 0.19 4.70 -9.91
CA ARG A 13 1.30 3.84 -10.34
C ARG A 13 1.95 3.13 -9.15
N GLN A 14 2.29 3.88 -8.11
CA GLN A 14 2.92 3.30 -6.93
C GLN A 14 1.98 2.38 -6.15
N LEU A 15 0.67 2.67 -6.13
CA LEU A 15 -0.32 1.79 -5.52
C LEU A 15 -0.41 0.47 -6.27
N ALA A 16 -0.39 0.50 -7.61
CA ALA A 16 -0.35 -0.71 -8.43
C ALA A 16 0.92 -1.53 -8.19
N GLU A 17 2.08 -0.89 -7.99
CA GLU A 17 3.31 -1.60 -7.60
C GLU A 17 3.15 -2.33 -6.25
N TRP A 18 2.54 -1.67 -5.26
CA TRP A 18 2.29 -2.28 -3.96
C TRP A 18 1.22 -3.37 -3.99
N GLU A 19 0.21 -3.26 -4.86
CA GLU A 19 -0.75 -4.34 -5.08
C GLU A 19 -0.05 -5.59 -5.59
N GLN A 20 0.87 -5.45 -6.54
CA GLN A 20 1.67 -6.58 -7.02
C GLN A 20 2.56 -7.18 -5.92
N ASP A 21 3.15 -6.35 -5.06
CA ASP A 21 3.94 -6.84 -3.92
C ASP A 21 3.05 -7.56 -2.88
N ILE A 22 1.84 -7.07 -2.61
CA ILE A 22 0.87 -7.74 -1.73
C ILE A 22 0.45 -9.08 -2.34
N ASP A 23 0.13 -9.13 -3.64
CA ASP A 23 -0.24 -10.37 -4.34
C ASP A 23 0.88 -11.42 -4.27
N ARG A 24 2.15 -10.99 -4.38
CA ARG A 24 3.31 -11.87 -4.20
C ARG A 24 3.43 -12.40 -2.77
N LEU A 25 3.17 -11.56 -1.77
CA LEU A 25 3.13 -11.98 -0.37
C LEU A 25 1.99 -12.99 -0.11
N GLU A 26 0.83 -12.81 -0.73
CA GLU A 26 -0.28 -13.76 -0.67
C GLU A 26 0.11 -15.11 -1.28
N ALA A 27 0.73 -15.10 -2.46
CA ALA A 27 1.22 -16.35 -3.07
C ALA A 27 2.28 -17.05 -2.20
N LYS A 28 3.16 -16.28 -1.53
CA LYS A 28 4.14 -16.82 -0.58
C LYS A 28 3.44 -17.43 0.64
N LEU A 29 2.40 -16.79 1.17
CA LEU A 29 1.60 -17.32 2.29
C LEU A 29 1.02 -18.70 1.97
N ASP A 30 0.52 -18.89 0.76
CA ASP A 30 -0.04 -20.18 0.33
C ASP A 30 1.03 -21.29 0.27
N GLN A 31 2.28 -20.92 -0.05
CA GLN A 31 3.43 -21.83 -0.11
C GLN A 31 4.05 -22.11 1.28
N THR A 32 3.88 -21.21 2.24
CA THR A 32 4.42 -21.32 3.61
C THR A 32 3.49 -22.18 4.49
N GLN A 33 4.04 -23.20 5.17
CA GLN A 33 3.29 -24.12 6.06
C GLN A 33 3.68 -24.00 7.54
N ASP A 34 4.69 -23.19 7.81
CA ASP A 34 5.43 -23.10 9.04
C ASP A 34 4.99 -21.88 9.88
N GLN A 35 5.66 -21.65 11.01
CA GLN A 35 5.24 -20.66 12.02
C GLN A 35 5.17 -19.22 11.48
N TYR A 36 5.81 -18.96 10.34
CA TYR A 36 5.74 -17.70 9.61
C TYR A 36 4.41 -17.48 8.88
N ARG A 37 3.62 -18.53 8.62
CA ARG A 37 2.31 -18.42 7.95
C ARG A 37 1.37 -17.49 8.71
N THR A 38 1.21 -17.68 10.02
CA THR A 38 0.32 -16.83 10.84
C THR A 38 0.79 -15.37 10.86
N GLN A 39 2.10 -15.14 10.93
CA GLN A 39 2.66 -13.80 10.93
C GLN A 39 2.45 -13.10 9.58
N LEU A 40 2.69 -13.80 8.48
CA LEU A 40 2.46 -13.30 7.13
C LEU A 40 0.98 -13.03 6.86
N ASP A 41 0.08 -13.90 7.32
CA ASP A 41 -1.37 -13.72 7.21
C ASP A 41 -1.86 -12.46 7.94
N GLN A 42 -1.37 -12.24 9.16
CA GLN A 42 -1.65 -11.02 9.93
C GLN A 42 -1.13 -9.78 9.20
N LYS A 43 0.11 -9.82 8.70
CA LYS A 43 0.69 -8.71 7.94
C LYS A 43 -0.09 -8.43 6.66
N LEU A 44 -0.48 -9.45 5.92
CA LEU A 44 -1.30 -9.31 4.71
C LEU A 44 -2.65 -8.67 5.01
N THR A 45 -3.29 -9.07 6.11
CA THR A 45 -4.55 -8.46 6.57
C THR A 45 -4.38 -6.98 6.88
N GLU A 46 -3.32 -6.61 7.61
CA GLU A 46 -2.98 -5.21 7.89
C GLU A 46 -2.75 -4.41 6.59
N LEU A 47 -1.96 -4.96 5.66
CA LEU A 47 -1.65 -4.30 4.37
C LEU A 47 -2.89 -4.10 3.51
N LYS A 48 -3.75 -5.11 3.42
CA LYS A 48 -5.03 -5.02 2.69
C LYS A 48 -5.95 -3.95 3.28
N SER A 49 -6.02 -3.86 4.61
CA SER A 49 -6.79 -2.82 5.30
C SER A 49 -6.26 -1.43 5.00
N LYS A 50 -4.93 -1.22 5.13
CA LYS A 50 -4.29 0.06 4.80
C LYS A 50 -4.47 0.45 3.34
N ARG A 51 -4.37 -0.52 2.41
CA ARG A 51 -4.65 -0.32 0.98
C ARG A 51 -6.08 0.16 0.75
N ALA A 52 -7.06 -0.48 1.39
CA ALA A 52 -8.45 -0.09 1.25
C ALA A 52 -8.70 1.33 1.76
N GLU A 53 -8.15 1.67 2.93
CA GLU A 53 -8.21 3.02 3.48
C GLU A 53 -7.58 4.06 2.54
N LEU A 54 -6.41 3.74 1.97
CA LEU A 54 -5.71 4.61 1.05
C LEU A 54 -6.52 4.86 -0.23
N LYS A 55 -7.16 3.82 -0.79
CA LYS A 55 -8.06 3.95 -1.94
C LYS A 55 -9.22 4.89 -1.64
N GLN A 56 -9.87 4.73 -0.48
CA GLN A 56 -10.96 5.62 -0.09
C GLN A 56 -10.52 7.08 0.07
N ARG A 57 -9.34 7.31 0.65
CA ARG A 57 -8.77 8.68 0.74
C ARG A 57 -8.43 9.24 -0.63
N PHE A 58 -7.95 8.39 -1.53
CA PHE A 58 -7.58 8.78 -2.89
C PHE A 58 -8.81 9.16 -3.72
N GLU A 59 -9.90 8.38 -3.65
CA GLU A 59 -11.18 8.73 -4.29
C GLU A 59 -11.68 10.10 -3.81
N LYS A 60 -11.64 10.34 -2.49
CA LYS A 60 -12.00 11.65 -1.93
C LYS A 60 -11.09 12.79 -2.41
N LEU A 61 -9.80 12.53 -2.61
CA LEU A 61 -8.85 13.50 -3.12
C LEU A 61 -9.09 13.83 -4.59
N GLU A 62 -9.49 12.84 -5.41
CA GLU A 62 -9.85 13.03 -6.82
C GLU A 62 -11.11 13.89 -6.98
N ASP A 63 -12.09 13.71 -6.10
CA ASP A 63 -13.35 14.47 -6.10
C ASP A 63 -13.25 15.86 -5.42
N ALA A 64 -12.12 16.17 -4.78
CA ALA A 64 -11.97 17.38 -3.98
C ALA A 64 -11.83 18.67 -4.79
N ALA A 65 -12.50 19.72 -4.34
CA ALA A 65 -12.28 21.08 -4.80
C ALA A 65 -10.87 21.58 -4.44
N GLU A 66 -10.40 22.63 -5.12
CA GLU A 66 -9.02 23.11 -4.95
C GLU A 66 -8.67 23.67 -3.58
N GLU A 67 -9.65 24.27 -2.91
CA GLU A 67 -9.55 24.74 -1.53
C GLU A 67 -9.40 23.62 -0.49
N ALA A 68 -9.95 22.43 -0.73
CA ALA A 68 -9.90 21.30 0.21
C ALA A 68 -8.85 20.25 -0.17
N TRP A 69 -8.21 20.41 -1.33
CA TRP A 69 -7.31 19.40 -1.89
C TRP A 69 -6.02 19.25 -1.10
N GLU A 70 -5.42 20.35 -0.64
CA GLU A 70 -4.18 20.31 0.16
C GLU A 70 -4.40 19.61 1.52
N ASP A 71 -5.48 19.93 2.23
CA ASP A 71 -5.81 19.28 3.51
C ASP A 71 -6.04 17.76 3.34
N LEU A 72 -6.77 17.37 2.29
CA LEU A 72 -7.01 15.96 1.98
C LEU A 72 -5.72 15.25 1.53
N ARG A 73 -4.84 15.95 0.82
CA ARG A 73 -3.54 15.44 0.40
C ARG A 73 -2.67 15.12 1.61
N GLU A 74 -2.55 16.04 2.58
CA GLU A 74 -1.77 15.78 3.80
C GLU A 74 -2.28 14.54 4.55
N GLY A 75 -3.61 14.42 4.67
CA GLY A 75 -4.23 13.22 5.23
C GLY A 75 -3.89 11.96 4.41
N LEU A 76 -3.89 12.04 3.09
CA LEU A 76 -3.53 10.92 2.22
C LEU A 76 -2.06 10.53 2.37
N GLU A 77 -1.13 11.48 2.46
CA GLU A 77 0.31 11.22 2.59
C GLU A 77 0.66 10.39 3.82
N LEU A 78 -0.04 10.60 4.94
CA LEU A 78 0.14 9.78 6.15
C LEU A 78 -0.27 8.32 5.94
N ALA A 79 -1.41 8.08 5.30
CA ALA A 79 -1.87 6.72 4.98
C ALA A 79 -0.95 6.06 3.94
N TRP A 80 -0.44 6.87 3.00
CA TRP A 80 0.49 6.48 1.97
C TRP A 80 1.80 5.96 2.54
N ASP A 81 2.44 6.72 3.44
CA ASP A 81 3.69 6.31 4.09
C ASP A 81 3.49 5.08 4.99
N SER A 82 2.35 4.99 5.69
CA SER A 82 2.01 3.84 6.51
C SER A 82 1.88 2.54 5.70
N LEU A 83 1.29 2.60 4.51
CA LEU A 83 1.21 1.45 3.60
C LEU A 83 2.59 1.12 3.02
N LYS A 84 3.34 2.14 2.55
CA LYS A 84 4.69 1.98 2.01
C LYS A 84 5.61 1.23 2.98
N LEU A 85 5.66 1.69 4.22
CA LEU A 85 6.49 1.08 5.26
C LEU A 85 6.05 -0.36 5.54
N GLY A 86 4.74 -0.61 5.57
CA GLY A 86 4.21 -1.96 5.74
C GLY A 86 4.63 -2.91 4.62
N VAL A 87 4.47 -2.50 3.36
CA VAL A 87 4.83 -3.32 2.19
C VAL A 87 6.33 -3.59 2.16
N LEU A 88 7.15 -2.55 2.37
CA LEU A 88 8.62 -2.71 2.41
C LEU A 88 9.08 -3.62 3.55
N SER A 89 8.46 -3.49 4.73
CA SER A 89 8.76 -4.35 5.88
C SER A 89 8.40 -5.81 5.58
N ALA A 90 7.17 -6.07 5.11
CA ALA A 90 6.72 -7.42 4.80
C ALA A 90 7.54 -8.05 3.66
N LYS A 91 7.85 -7.28 2.62
CA LYS A 91 8.76 -7.72 1.55
C LYS A 91 10.14 -8.06 2.08
N SER A 92 10.70 -7.23 2.95
CA SER A 92 12.02 -7.50 3.54
C SER A 92 12.04 -8.72 4.45
N GLU A 93 10.93 -9.04 5.10
CA GLU A 93 10.83 -10.13 6.07
C GLU A 93 10.50 -11.47 5.39
N PHE A 94 9.60 -11.46 4.40
CA PHE A 94 9.05 -12.68 3.80
C PHE A 94 9.49 -12.94 2.35
N MET A 95 10.05 -11.95 1.65
CA MET A 95 10.55 -12.12 0.27
C MET A 95 12.08 -12.13 0.16
N ASN A 96 12.84 -11.77 1.21
CA ASN A 96 14.32 -11.78 1.17
C ASN A 96 14.96 -13.15 1.48
N GLU A 97 14.22 -14.25 1.41
CA GLU A 97 14.76 -15.61 1.59
C GLU A 97 15.58 -16.12 0.37
N ASP A 98 16.34 -15.25 -0.29
CA ASP A 98 17.32 -15.58 -1.35
C ASP A 98 18.77 -15.22 -0.91
N LYS A 99 19.05 -15.28 0.39
CA LYS A 99 20.43 -15.38 0.88
C LYS A 99 20.69 -16.82 1.30
N GLN A 100 21.04 -17.64 0.30
CA GLN A 100 21.88 -18.83 0.49
C GLN A 100 23.23 -18.44 1.13
#